data_AF-A0A0B4X021-F1
#
_entry.id   AF-A0A0B4X021-F1
#
_cell.length_a   1.000
_cell.length_b   1.000
_cell.length_c   1.000
_cell.angle_alpha   90.00
_cell.angle_beta   90.00
_cell.angle_gamma   90.00
#
_symmetry.space_group_name_H-M   'P 1'
#
loop_
_entity.id
_entity.type
_entity.pdbx_description
1 polymer ?
#
loop_
_entity_poly.entity_id
_entity_poly.type
_entity_poly.pdbx_seq_one_letter_code
_entity_poly.pdbx_strand_id
1 'polypeptide(L)'
;MAARGRGGVLNLGSIAGFTAGPNMALYYASKAFVRFFSEALHQELRRTGVTVTCVAPGPVSTEFLEKSGAGRAQLFKILPKLDSDYVAERAWWGFKSGRRLVVPGISAKLVALAAALLPSAATLPLIGRLQRRSSDPCPCGSGKTFKECCRIRHRGIAAEDS
;
A
#
# COMPACT_ATOMS: atom_id res chain seq x y z
N MET A 1 -25.88 -14.92 -2.11
CA MET A 1 -25.92 -13.90 -3.20
C MET A 1 -25.94 -14.54 -4.57
N ALA A 2 -24.99 -15.41 -4.89
CA ALA A 2 -24.92 -16.11 -6.18
C ALA A 2 -26.21 -16.87 -6.54
N ALA A 3 -26.76 -17.67 -5.63
CA ALA A 3 -28.04 -18.37 -5.86
C ALA A 3 -29.23 -17.43 -6.15
N ARG A 4 -29.17 -16.17 -5.69
CA ARG A 4 -30.22 -15.16 -5.96
C ARG A 4 -29.98 -14.37 -7.26
N GLY A 5 -28.85 -14.58 -7.94
CA GLY A 5 -28.49 -13.84 -9.15
C GLY A 5 -28.20 -12.35 -8.96
N ARG A 6 -28.04 -11.87 -7.71
CA ARG A 6 -27.87 -10.43 -7.41
C ARG A 6 -27.13 -10.12 -6.11
N GLY A 7 -26.29 -9.09 -6.16
CA GLY A 7 -25.62 -8.48 -5.01
C GLY A 7 -24.19 -8.07 -5.34
N GLY A 8 -23.40 -7.76 -4.31
CA GLY A 8 -21.98 -7.58 -4.50
C GLY A 8 -21.20 -7.40 -3.21
N VAL A 9 -19.88 -7.52 -3.34
CA VAL A 9 -18.90 -7.35 -2.26
C VAL A 9 -17.93 -6.25 -2.65
N LEU A 10 -17.71 -5.31 -1.74
CA LEU A 10 -16.72 -4.25 -1.88
C LEU A 10 -15.62 -4.47 -0.83
N ASN A 11 -14.44 -4.89 -1.28
CA ASN A 11 -13.30 -5.15 -0.42
C ASN A 11 -12.34 -3.96 -0.38
N LEU A 12 -11.82 -3.64 0.81
CA LEU A 12 -10.87 -2.54 1.03
C LEU A 12 -9.41 -3.05 0.99
N GLY A 13 -8.80 -2.89 -0.17
CA GLY A 13 -7.38 -3.10 -0.43
C GLY A 13 -6.51 -1.89 -0.06
N SER A 14 -5.41 -1.73 -0.80
CA SER A 14 -4.47 -0.62 -0.70
C SER A 14 -3.54 -0.65 -1.92
N ILE A 15 -2.97 0.49 -2.31
CA ILE A 15 -1.86 0.49 -3.29
C ILE A 15 -0.64 -0.32 -2.81
N ALA A 16 -0.53 -0.58 -1.50
CA ALA A 16 0.48 -1.48 -0.94
C ALA A 16 0.33 -2.93 -1.46
N GLY A 17 -0.87 -3.33 -1.92
CA GLY A 17 -1.09 -4.64 -2.52
C GLY A 17 -0.55 -4.81 -3.95
N PHE A 18 0.20 -3.84 -4.48
CA PHE A 18 0.81 -3.88 -5.80
C PHE A 18 2.31 -4.23 -5.77
N THR A 19 2.92 -4.25 -4.58
CA THR A 19 4.34 -4.55 -4.40
C THR A 19 4.59 -5.18 -3.03
N ALA A 20 5.83 -5.51 -2.70
CA ALA A 20 6.22 -5.87 -1.35
C ALA A 20 6.78 -4.65 -0.60
N GLY A 21 6.57 -4.62 0.72
CA GLY A 21 6.93 -3.47 1.55
C GLY A 21 7.83 -3.86 2.72
N PRO A 22 9.15 -3.68 2.61
CA PRO A 22 10.06 -3.91 3.73
C PRO A 22 9.69 -3.07 4.95
N ASN A 23 9.87 -3.61 6.15
CA ASN A 23 9.42 -3.05 7.44
C ASN A 23 7.90 -3.03 7.67
N MET A 24 7.08 -3.39 6.67
CA MET A 24 5.62 -3.56 6.79
C MET A 24 5.15 -4.81 6.02
N ALA A 25 5.95 -5.88 6.03
CA ALA A 25 5.78 -7.04 5.17
C ALA A 25 4.37 -7.67 5.28
N LEU A 26 3.88 -7.87 6.51
CA LEU A 26 2.57 -8.46 6.76
C LEU A 26 1.42 -7.57 6.23
N TYR A 27 1.54 -6.25 6.39
CA TYR A 27 0.55 -5.31 5.85
C TYR A 27 0.50 -5.37 4.32
N TYR A 28 1.65 -5.32 3.64
CA TYR A 28 1.71 -5.41 2.18
C TYR A 28 1.18 -6.76 1.68
N ALA A 29 1.59 -7.87 2.30
CA ALA A 29 1.12 -9.21 1.96
C ALA A 29 -0.40 -9.36 2.13
N SER A 30 -0.97 -8.91 3.25
CA SER A 30 -2.42 -8.95 3.47
C SER A 30 -3.19 -8.12 2.44
N LYS A 31 -2.68 -6.95 2.03
CA LYS A 31 -3.33 -6.11 1.00
C LYS A 31 -3.18 -6.68 -0.40
N ALA A 32 -2.07 -7.39 -0.69
CA ALA A 32 -1.93 -8.16 -1.92
C ALA A 32 -2.93 -9.33 -1.96
N PHE A 33 -3.10 -10.06 -0.85
CA PHE A 33 -4.13 -11.10 -0.73
C PHE A 33 -5.52 -10.57 -1.03
N VAL A 34 -5.95 -9.48 -0.37
CA VAL A 34 -7.28 -8.89 -0.60
C VAL A 34 -7.49 -8.53 -2.06
N ARG A 35 -6.46 -7.96 -2.72
CA ARG A 35 -6.51 -7.62 -4.14
C ARG A 35 -6.69 -8.87 -5.00
N PHE A 36 -5.79 -9.85 -4.91
CA PHE A 36 -5.83 -11.02 -5.77
C PHE A 36 -7.06 -11.90 -5.50
N PHE A 37 -7.46 -12.05 -4.24
CA PHE A 37 -8.70 -12.72 -3.86
C PHE A 37 -9.93 -12.07 -4.50
N SER A 38 -10.03 -10.74 -4.43
CA SER A 38 -11.15 -10.02 -5.04
C SER A 38 -11.14 -10.10 -6.56
N GLU A 39 -9.95 -10.06 -7.18
CA GLU A 39 -9.77 -10.17 -8.62
C GLU A 39 -10.16 -11.54 -9.16
N ALA A 40 -9.77 -12.62 -8.46
CA ALA A 40 -10.19 -13.98 -8.77
C ALA A 40 -11.71 -14.16 -8.63
N LEU A 41 -12.27 -13.76 -7.48
CA LEU A 41 -13.72 -13.87 -7.23
C LEU A 41 -14.56 -13.06 -8.23
N HIS A 42 -14.10 -11.86 -8.61
CA HIS A 42 -14.76 -11.07 -9.64
C HIS A 42 -14.89 -11.84 -10.95
N GLN A 43 -13.83 -12.56 -11.35
CA GLN A 43 -13.80 -13.35 -12.56
C GLN A 43 -14.68 -14.60 -12.44
N GLU A 44 -14.57 -15.35 -11.34
CA GLU A 44 -15.38 -16.54 -11.06
C GLU A 44 -16.89 -16.23 -11.05
N LEU A 45 -17.26 -15.06 -10.53
CA LEU A 45 -18.66 -14.66 -10.37
C LEU A 45 -19.22 -13.83 -11.53
N ARG A 46 -18.43 -13.54 -12.58
CA ARG A 46 -18.79 -12.61 -13.67
C ARG A 46 -20.15 -12.89 -14.33
N ARG A 47 -20.60 -14.15 -14.34
CA ARG A 47 -21.87 -14.59 -14.96
C ARG A 47 -23.01 -14.84 -13.96
N THR A 48 -22.81 -14.53 -12.68
CA THR A 48 -23.77 -14.84 -11.60
C THR A 48 -24.63 -13.64 -11.18
N GLY A 49 -24.43 -12.47 -11.78
CA GLY A 49 -25.08 -11.22 -11.34
C GLY A 49 -24.57 -10.68 -9.99
N VAL A 50 -23.50 -11.26 -9.45
CA VAL A 50 -22.79 -10.76 -8.27
C VAL A 50 -21.52 -10.05 -8.70
N THR A 51 -21.31 -8.82 -8.21
CA THR A 51 -20.06 -8.08 -8.46
C THR A 51 -19.13 -8.14 -7.26
N VAL A 52 -17.83 -8.27 -7.51
CA VAL A 52 -16.79 -8.15 -6.48
C VAL A 52 -15.84 -7.04 -6.91
N THR A 53 -15.66 -6.03 -6.07
CA THR A 53 -14.81 -4.87 -6.35
C THR A 53 -13.77 -4.72 -5.26
N CYS A 54 -12.49 -4.63 -5.63
CA CYS A 54 -11.44 -4.20 -4.74
C CYS A 54 -11.21 -2.70 -4.88
N VAL A 55 -11.24 -1.97 -3.77
CA VAL A 55 -10.85 -0.56 -3.70
C VAL A 55 -9.46 -0.48 -3.10
N ALA A 56 -8.49 0.02 -3.86
CA ALA A 56 -7.09 0.14 -3.45
C ALA A 56 -6.67 1.61 -3.37
N PRO A 57 -6.99 2.31 -2.27
CA PRO A 57 -6.60 3.70 -2.08
C PRO A 57 -5.10 3.84 -1.77
N GLY A 58 -4.58 5.03 -2.08
CA GLY A 58 -3.34 5.54 -1.51
C GLY A 58 -3.53 6.03 -0.06
N PRO A 59 -2.64 6.88 0.45
CA PRO A 59 -2.85 7.53 1.74
C PRO A 59 -4.16 8.30 1.74
N VAL A 60 -4.98 8.10 2.77
CA VAL A 60 -6.24 8.82 2.97
C VAL A 60 -6.14 9.60 4.28
N SER A 61 -6.68 10.82 4.29
CA SER A 61 -6.77 11.68 5.47
C SER A 61 -7.81 11.11 6.44
N THR A 62 -7.40 10.17 7.29
CA THR A 62 -8.25 9.57 8.33
C THR A 62 -7.46 9.36 9.62
N GLU A 63 -8.18 9.20 10.74
CA GLU A 63 -7.58 8.84 12.03
C GLU A 63 -6.77 7.53 11.98
N PHE A 64 -7.06 6.64 11.03
CA PHE A 64 -6.30 5.40 10.83
C PHE A 64 -4.83 5.68 10.46
N LEU A 65 -4.56 6.70 9.64
CA LEU A 65 -3.20 7.07 9.26
C LEU A 65 -2.42 7.64 10.46
N GLU A 66 -3.12 8.29 11.38
CA GLU A 66 -2.55 8.86 12.60
C GLU A 66 -2.25 7.77 13.63
N LYS A 67 -3.21 6.87 13.88
CA LYS A 67 -3.09 5.78 14.87
C LYS A 67 -2.12 4.67 14.43
N SER A 68 -2.00 4.38 13.14
CA SER A 68 -1.03 3.40 12.62
C SER A 68 0.43 3.87 12.72
N GLY A 69 0.65 5.16 13.04
CA GLY A 69 1.95 5.82 12.99
C GLY A 69 2.52 5.92 11.57
N ALA A 70 1.87 5.33 10.55
CA ALA A 70 2.35 5.24 9.17
C ALA A 70 2.58 6.62 8.54
N GLY A 71 1.87 7.66 8.99
CA GLY A 71 2.12 9.05 8.61
C GLY A 71 3.53 9.58 8.93
N ARG A 72 4.31 8.88 9.76
CA ARG A 72 5.71 9.23 10.08
C ARG A 72 6.74 8.67 9.08
N ALA A 73 6.36 7.69 8.26
CA ALA A 73 7.23 7.19 7.20
C ALA A 73 7.29 8.17 6.02
N GLN A 74 8.47 8.35 5.42
CA GLN A 74 8.67 9.32 4.33
C GLN A 74 7.81 9.00 3.11
N LEU A 75 7.55 7.71 2.86
CA LEU A 75 6.67 7.26 1.78
C LEU A 75 5.27 7.91 1.83
N PHE A 76 4.70 8.08 3.02
CA PHE A 76 3.36 8.67 3.21
C PHE A 76 3.35 10.20 3.20
N LYS A 77 4.53 10.85 3.16
CA LYS A 77 4.67 12.31 2.98
C LYS A 77 4.81 12.70 1.50
N ILE A 78 5.36 11.82 0.68
CA ILE A 78 5.58 12.05 -0.75
C ILE A 78 4.27 11.90 -1.54
N LEU A 79 3.40 10.99 -1.11
CA LEU A 79 2.12 10.77 -1.76
C LEU A 79 1.05 11.71 -1.19
N PRO A 80 0.28 12.41 -2.04
CA PRO A 80 -0.79 13.28 -1.58
C PRO A 80 -1.84 12.44 -0.86
N LYS A 81 -2.27 12.92 0.31
CA LYS A 81 -3.39 12.32 1.02
C LYS A 81 -4.67 12.67 0.31
N LEU A 82 -5.50 11.68 0.06
CA LEU A 82 -6.83 11.87 -0.49
C LEU A 82 -7.84 12.10 0.63
N ASP A 83 -8.87 12.87 0.30
CA ASP A 83 -10.04 13.04 1.15
C ASP A 83 -10.85 11.73 1.26
N SER A 84 -11.42 11.45 2.44
CA SER A 84 -12.17 10.22 2.68
C SER A 84 -13.48 10.17 1.90
N ASP A 85 -14.16 11.30 1.74
CA ASP A 85 -15.44 11.37 1.03
C ASP A 85 -15.20 11.14 -0.45
N TYR A 86 -14.12 11.72 -1.00
CA TYR A 86 -13.68 11.42 -2.36
C TYR A 86 -13.39 9.92 -2.57
N VAL A 87 -12.69 9.27 -1.63
CA VAL A 87 -12.40 7.83 -1.72
C VAL A 87 -13.67 7.01 -1.65
N ALA A 88 -14.59 7.34 -0.75
CA ALA A 88 -15.88 6.67 -0.59
C ALA A 88 -16.75 6.82 -1.85
N GLU A 89 -16.82 8.02 -2.43
CA GLU A 89 -17.54 8.29 -3.66
C GLU A 89 -16.98 7.46 -4.82
N ARG A 90 -15.65 7.49 -5.03
CA ARG A 90 -15.00 6.70 -6.10
C ARG A 90 -15.19 5.20 -5.90
N ALA A 91 -15.12 4.72 -4.66
CA ALA A 91 -15.40 3.34 -4.30
C ALA A 91 -16.82 2.93 -4.70
N TRP A 92 -17.81 3.75 -4.30
CA TRP A 92 -19.22 3.50 -4.56
C TRP A 92 -19.55 3.47 -6.05
N TRP A 93 -19.12 4.47 -6.81
CA TRP A 93 -19.37 4.52 -8.26
C TRP A 93 -18.66 3.39 -9.00
N GLY A 94 -17.43 3.06 -8.60
CA GLY A 94 -16.69 1.95 -9.17
C GLY A 94 -17.40 0.61 -8.95
N PHE A 95 -17.88 0.37 -7.73
CA PHE A 95 -18.67 -0.82 -7.39
C PHE A 95 -20.01 -0.88 -8.14
N LYS A 96 -20.77 0.22 -8.18
CA LYS A 96 -22.02 0.33 -8.94
C LYS A 96 -21.84 0.04 -10.43
N SER A 97 -20.71 0.46 -11.01
CA SER A 97 -20.37 0.18 -12.41
C SER A 97 -19.77 -1.22 -12.65
N GLY A 98 -19.71 -2.07 -11.60
CA GLY A 98 -19.20 -3.43 -11.71
C GLY A 98 -17.70 -3.52 -11.98
N ARG A 99 -16.90 -2.52 -11.59
CA ARG A 99 -15.44 -2.56 -11.78
C ARG A 99 -14.81 -3.60 -10.87
N ARG A 100 -13.85 -4.36 -11.41
CA ARG A 100 -13.01 -5.27 -10.63
C ARG A 100 -12.12 -4.55 -9.62
N LEU A 101 -11.52 -3.43 -10.03
CA LEU A 101 -10.54 -2.68 -9.27
C LEU A 101 -10.80 -1.18 -9.38
N VAL A 102 -10.76 -0.50 -8.24
CA VAL A 102 -10.88 0.96 -8.12
C VAL A 102 -9.63 1.48 -7.41
N VAL A 103 -8.85 2.33 -8.08
CA VAL A 103 -7.70 3.02 -7.50
C VAL A 103 -8.01 4.52 -7.50
N PRO A 104 -8.45 5.10 -6.37
CA PRO A 104 -8.71 6.53 -6.24
C PRO A 104 -7.42 7.35 -6.38
N GLY A 105 -7.42 8.37 -7.23
CA GLY A 105 -6.31 9.31 -7.43
C GLY A 105 -5.30 8.90 -8.51
N ILE A 106 -4.75 9.89 -9.23
CA ILE A 106 -3.77 9.66 -10.32
C ILE A 106 -2.43 9.19 -9.76
N SER A 107 -1.96 9.80 -8.67
CA SER A 107 -0.72 9.41 -7.98
C SER A 107 -0.72 7.94 -7.57
N ALA A 108 -1.81 7.47 -6.97
CA ALA A 108 -2.01 6.07 -6.58
C ALA A 108 -1.96 5.12 -7.79
N LYS A 109 -2.56 5.50 -8.92
CA LYS A 109 -2.50 4.72 -10.17
C LYS A 109 -1.08 4.65 -10.74
N LEU A 110 -0.35 5.77 -10.73
CA LEU A 110 1.04 5.81 -11.20
C LEU A 110 1.95 4.93 -10.34
N VAL A 111 1.78 4.96 -9.01
CA VAL A 111 2.52 4.06 -8.10
C VAL A 111 2.19 2.60 -8.37
N ALA A 112 0.90 2.28 -8.53
CA ALA A 112 0.45 0.92 -8.85
C ALA A 112 1.04 0.41 -10.18
N LEU A 113 1.12 1.28 -11.20
CA LEU A 113 1.72 0.97 -12.49
C LEU A 113 3.25 0.80 -12.38
N ALA A 114 3.93 1.74 -11.71
CA ALA A 114 5.37 1.67 -11.51
C ALA A 114 5.77 0.39 -10.75
N ALA A 115 4.99 0.02 -9.73
CA ALA A 115 5.17 -1.22 -8.99
C ALA A 115 5.03 -2.48 -9.86
N ALA A 116 4.21 -2.44 -10.91
CA ALA A 116 4.04 -3.55 -11.84
C ALA A 116 5.15 -3.64 -12.90
N LEU A 117 5.80 -2.52 -13.24
CA LEU A 117 6.82 -2.45 -14.30
C LEU A 117 8.25 -2.54 -13.77
N LEU A 118 8.51 -2.04 -12.57
CA LEU A 118 9.86 -1.96 -12.02
C LEU A 118 10.27 -3.27 -11.35
N PRO A 119 11.50 -3.78 -11.60
CA PRO A 119 12.01 -4.98 -10.95
C PRO A 119 12.09 -4.84 -9.43
N SER A 120 11.73 -5.91 -8.70
CA SER A 120 11.80 -5.98 -7.24
C SER A 120 13.18 -5.63 -6.67
N ALA A 121 14.25 -5.98 -7.39
CA ALA A 121 15.62 -5.68 -6.98
C ALA A 121 15.88 -4.17 -6.80
N ALA A 122 15.24 -3.31 -7.59
CA ALA A 122 15.37 -1.87 -7.50
C ALA A 122 14.32 -1.23 -6.57
N THR A 123 13.09 -1.74 -6.57
CA THR A 123 11.98 -1.14 -5.81
C THR A 123 12.08 -1.40 -4.32
N LEU A 124 12.47 -2.61 -3.89
CA LEU A 124 12.47 -2.98 -2.48
C LEU A 124 13.49 -2.18 -1.63
N PRO A 125 14.74 -1.96 -2.08
CA PRO A 125 15.67 -1.09 -1.34
C PRO A 125 15.14 0.34 -1.20
N LEU A 126 14.53 0.89 -2.25
CA LEU A 126 13.95 2.24 -2.23
C LEU A 126 12.78 2.33 -1.24
N ILE A 127 11.79 1.44 -1.35
CA ILE A 127 10.64 1.39 -0.43
C ILE A 127 11.14 1.16 1.01
N GLY A 128 12.10 0.27 1.20
CA GLY A 128 12.71 0.01 2.51
C GLY A 128 13.33 1.25 3.12
N ARG A 129 14.06 2.06 2.34
CA ARG A 129 14.62 3.35 2.78
C ARG A 129 13.53 4.37 3.13
N LEU A 130 12.47 4.46 2.32
CA LEU A 130 11.38 5.42 2.54
C LEU A 130 10.45 5.05 3.71
N GLN A 131 10.32 3.76 4.02
CA GLN A 131 9.48 3.29 5.12
C GLN A 131 10.20 3.25 6.47
N ARG A 132 11.52 3.05 6.45
CA ARG A 132 12.33 2.95 7.66
C ARG A 132 12.34 4.26 8.43
N ARG A 133 11.97 4.20 9.70
CA ARG A 133 12.05 5.32 10.65
C ARG A 133 13.37 5.28 11.38
N SER A 134 13.79 6.43 11.87
CA SER A 134 15.02 6.55 12.66
C SER A 134 14.94 5.82 14.00
N SER A 135 13.74 5.70 14.55
CA SER A 135 13.45 5.00 15.80
C SER A 135 13.24 3.50 15.64
N ASP A 136 13.18 2.97 14.41
CA ASP A 136 12.97 1.54 14.21
C ASP A 136 14.20 0.75 14.71
N PRO A 137 14.02 -0.47 15.25
CA PRO A 137 15.14 -1.32 15.65
C PRO A 137 16.13 -1.55 14.50
N CYS A 138 17.42 -1.55 14.82
CA CYS A 138 18.45 -1.81 13.85
C CYS A 138 18.44 -3.30 13.43
N PRO A 139 18.43 -3.63 12.12
CA PRO A 139 18.34 -5.00 11.65
C PRO A 139 19.60 -5.83 11.92
N CYS A 140 20.71 -5.21 12.36
CA CYS A 140 21.93 -5.93 12.74
C CYS A 140 21.84 -6.66 14.08
N GLY A 141 20.72 -6.58 14.80
CA GLY A 141 20.54 -7.25 16.08
C GLY A 141 21.24 -6.58 17.27
N SER A 142 21.81 -5.39 17.10
CA SER A 142 22.55 -4.67 18.16
C SER A 142 21.70 -4.17 19.34
N GLY A 143 20.38 -4.35 19.31
CA GLY A 143 19.45 -3.80 20.30
C GLY A 143 19.28 -2.27 20.25
N LYS A 144 20.03 -1.56 19.40
CA LYS A 144 19.97 -0.11 19.23
C LYS A 144 18.95 0.30 18.15
N THR A 145 18.54 1.56 18.17
CA THR A 145 17.73 2.12 17.06
C THR A 145 18.57 2.24 15.78
N PHE A 146 17.90 2.29 14.63
CA PHE A 146 18.57 2.46 13.34
C PHE A 146 19.42 3.75 13.28
N LYS A 147 18.95 4.83 13.93
CA LYS A 147 19.69 6.09 14.04
C LYS A 147 21.02 5.90 14.77
N GLU A 148 21.00 5.24 15.92
CA GLU A 148 22.16 5.08 16.80
C GLU A 148 23.20 4.10 16.24
N CYS A 149 22.76 3.11 15.45
CA CYS A 149 23.66 2.07 14.94
C CYS A 149 24.15 2.34 13.51
N CYS A 150 23.23 2.48 12.55
CA CYS A 150 23.57 2.50 11.12
C CYS A 150 23.58 3.91 10.52
N ARG A 151 22.79 4.85 11.06
CA ARG A 151 22.73 6.21 10.51
C ARG A 151 23.97 7.04 10.86
N ILE A 152 24.64 6.77 11.97
CA ILE A 152 25.90 7.43 12.38
C ILE A 152 27.10 6.87 11.62
N ARG A 153 27.15 5.55 11.36
CA ARG A 153 28.24 4.93 10.56
C ARG A 153 28.37 5.48 9.15
N HIS A 154 27.29 5.95 8.53
CA HIS A 154 27.35 6.60 7.21
C HIS A 154 27.81 8.07 7.24
N ARG A 155 27.85 8.74 8.41
CA ARG A 155 28.43 10.08 8.54
C ARG A 155 29.92 10.05 8.91
N GLY A 156 30.41 8.98 9.54
CA GLY A 156 31.82 8.84 9.91
C GLY A 156 32.75 8.50 8.73
N ILE A 157 32.25 7.88 7.66
CA ILE A 157 33.07 7.50 6.50
C ILE A 157 33.30 8.70 5.54
N ALA A 158 32.57 9.80 5.69
CA ALA A 158 32.78 11.01 4.87
C ALA A 158 33.76 12.03 5.50
N ALA A 159 34.38 11.69 6.64
CA ALA A 159 35.28 12.59 7.38
C ALA A 159 36.72 12.06 7.52
N GLU A 160 37.06 10.94 6.89
CA GLU A 160 38.42 10.36 6.91
C GLU A 160 39.14 10.36 5.54
N ASP A 161 38.52 10.92 4.49
CA ASP A 161 39.14 11.10 3.15
C ASP A 161 39.38 12.60 2.82
N SER A 162 40.00 13.34 3.75
CA SER A 162 40.56 14.69 3.49
C SER A 162 41.78 14.97 4.35
#